data_AF-A0A0W8BK24-F1
#
_entry.id   AF-A0A0W8BK24-F1
#
_cell.length_a   1.000
_cell.length_b   1.000
_cell.length_c   1.000
_cell.angle_alpha   90.00
_cell.angle_beta   90.00
_cell.angle_gamma   90.00
#
_symmetry.space_group_name_H-M   'P 1'
#
loop_
_entity.id
_entity.type
_entity.pdbx_description
1 polymer ?
#
loop_
_entity_poly.entity_id
_entity_poly.type
_entity_poly.pdbx_seq_one_letter_code
_entity_poly.pdbx_strand_id
1 'polypeptide(L)'
;MKSTFDPDDQVDVDANLGRRLSKLSNNSKHAFTLNQVQRVKVCATYDREDEDGATMYVLDVYLQYVQRGLPTTPGKTTSERRSRLQQEKEETEPEYQVEHRYSAFRELRKRITAIVHDREHMQWCAYCSRVTWITSVEGFPSRFPNRGRWAVYTGWRRLLIHMRKRKLERFVNQILRAAKDLSYRRGGGQCQRFIEVSQILNTFLMDPDLRPEGCVW
;
A
#
# COMPACT_ATOMS: atom_id res chain seq x y z
N MET A 1 -2.17 -54.24 -32.37
CA MET A 1 -2.13 -52.77 -32.28
C MET A 1 -1.88 -52.39 -30.83
N LYS A 2 -0.66 -51.95 -30.50
CA LYS A 2 -0.29 -51.43 -29.17
C LYS A 2 -0.47 -49.91 -29.21
N SER A 3 -1.35 -49.39 -28.35
CA SER A 3 -1.50 -47.95 -28.10
C SER A 3 -0.41 -47.52 -27.14
N THR A 4 0.48 -46.64 -27.59
CA THR A 4 1.49 -45.95 -26.79
C THR A 4 0.83 -44.75 -26.11
N PHE A 5 0.62 -44.83 -24.80
CA PHE A 5 0.41 -43.67 -23.96
C PHE A 5 1.78 -43.06 -23.66
N ASP A 6 2.00 -41.83 -24.11
CA ASP A 6 3.20 -41.03 -23.82
C ASP A 6 3.08 -40.43 -22.39
N PRO A 7 4.02 -40.69 -21.47
CA PRO A 7 3.94 -40.25 -20.08
C PRO A 7 4.54 -38.86 -19.79
N ASP A 8 4.96 -38.09 -20.79
CA ASP A 8 5.70 -36.82 -20.60
C ASP A 8 4.82 -35.57 -20.36
N ASP A 9 3.50 -35.63 -20.54
CA ASP A 9 2.61 -34.46 -20.36
C ASP A 9 2.17 -34.21 -18.90
N GLN A 10 2.46 -35.13 -17.98
CA GLN A 10 1.95 -35.05 -16.60
C GLN A 10 2.83 -34.24 -15.64
N VAL A 11 4.10 -34.00 -16.00
CA VAL A 11 5.10 -33.36 -15.12
C VAL A 11 4.96 -31.83 -15.09
N ASP A 12 4.41 -31.20 -16.13
CA ASP A 12 4.27 -29.73 -16.21
C ASP A 12 3.01 -29.23 -15.49
N VAL A 13 1.95 -30.04 -15.46
CA VAL A 13 0.65 -29.66 -14.87
C VAL A 13 0.78 -29.47 -13.35
N ASP A 14 1.44 -30.41 -12.66
CA ASP A 14 1.64 -30.33 -11.20
C ASP A 14 2.60 -29.21 -10.80
N ALA A 15 3.65 -28.95 -11.60
CA ALA A 15 4.55 -27.82 -11.36
C ALA A 15 3.84 -26.46 -11.53
N ASN A 16 2.96 -26.35 -12.52
CA ASN A 16 2.14 -25.16 -12.74
C ASN A 16 1.08 -24.99 -11.65
N LEU A 17 0.44 -26.09 -11.23
CA LEU A 17 -0.53 -26.10 -10.13
C LEU A 17 0.12 -25.70 -8.81
N GLY A 18 1.29 -26.27 -8.50
CA GLY A 18 2.12 -25.88 -7.35
C GLY A 18 2.47 -24.40 -7.38
N ARG A 19 2.92 -23.88 -8.53
CA ARG A 19 3.23 -22.44 -8.70
C ARG A 19 1.98 -21.56 -8.50
N ARG A 20 0.81 -22.00 -8.98
CA ARG A 20 -0.47 -21.29 -8.79
C ARG A 20 -0.93 -21.32 -7.33
N LEU A 21 -0.80 -22.45 -6.64
CA LEU A 21 -1.12 -22.58 -5.22
C LEU A 21 -0.18 -21.76 -4.34
N SER A 22 1.13 -21.75 -4.62
CA SER A 22 2.09 -20.88 -3.95
C SER A 22 1.78 -19.41 -4.17
N LYS A 23 1.40 -19.01 -5.39
CA LYS A 23 0.91 -17.65 -5.67
C LYS A 23 -0.34 -17.33 -4.84
N LEU A 24 -1.35 -18.20 -4.82
CA LEU A 24 -2.57 -18.00 -4.03
C LEU A 24 -2.31 -17.92 -2.52
N SER A 25 -1.41 -18.76 -2.00
CA SER A 25 -0.96 -18.72 -0.60
C SER A 25 -0.29 -17.39 -0.28
N ASN A 26 0.67 -16.94 -1.09
CA ASN A 26 1.34 -15.65 -0.89
C ASN A 26 0.37 -14.48 -1.03
N ASN A 27 -0.54 -14.53 -2.01
CA ASN A 27 -1.62 -13.54 -2.17
C ASN A 27 -2.47 -13.43 -0.91
N SER A 28 -2.84 -14.56 -0.32
CA SER A 28 -3.61 -14.61 0.92
C SER A 28 -2.83 -14.07 2.12
N LYS A 29 -1.53 -14.35 2.21
CA LYS A 29 -0.63 -13.81 3.25
C LYS A 29 -0.51 -12.29 3.15
N HIS A 30 -0.21 -11.76 1.96
CA HIS A 30 -0.08 -10.31 1.74
C HIS A 30 -1.40 -9.56 1.94
N ALA A 31 -2.50 -10.18 1.52
CA ALA A 31 -3.84 -9.70 1.80
C ALA A 31 -4.14 -9.67 3.31
N PHE A 32 -3.66 -10.64 4.07
CA PHE A 32 -3.88 -10.76 5.51
C PHE A 32 -3.02 -9.78 6.31
N THR A 33 -1.74 -9.61 5.96
CA THR A 33 -0.84 -8.64 6.58
C THR A 33 -1.32 -7.20 6.33
N LEU A 34 -1.76 -6.87 5.12
CA LEU A 34 -2.36 -5.56 4.84
C LEU A 34 -3.69 -5.34 5.55
N ASN A 35 -4.45 -6.40 5.79
CA ASN A 35 -5.68 -6.29 6.58
C ASN A 35 -5.39 -5.87 8.03
N GLN A 36 -4.23 -6.26 8.56
CA GLN A 36 -3.76 -5.82 9.87
C GLN A 36 -3.31 -4.36 9.84
N VAL A 37 -2.73 -3.85 8.75
CA VAL A 37 -2.31 -2.43 8.68
C VAL A 37 -3.51 -1.49 8.72
N GLN A 38 -3.73 -0.80 9.83
CA GLN A 38 -4.88 0.09 10.05
C GLN A 38 -4.73 1.41 9.30
N ARG A 39 -3.60 2.08 9.50
CA ARG A 39 -3.29 3.40 8.95
C ARG A 39 -1.78 3.60 8.92
N VAL A 40 -1.36 4.56 8.12
CA VAL A 40 0.03 5.00 8.06
C VAL A 40 0.08 6.50 8.30
N LYS A 41 1.07 6.97 9.06
CA LYS A 41 1.29 8.40 9.31
C LYS A 41 2.72 8.74 8.93
N VAL A 42 2.94 9.87 8.26
CA VAL A 42 4.32 10.32 8.06
C VAL A 42 4.70 11.09 9.32
N CYS A 43 5.66 10.60 10.11
CA CYS A 43 5.99 11.20 11.40
C CYS A 43 7.15 12.18 11.28
N ALA A 44 8.26 11.76 10.69
CA ALA A 44 9.45 12.57 10.52
C ALA A 44 9.86 12.73 9.05
N THR A 45 10.62 13.80 8.80
CA THR A 45 11.35 14.01 7.55
C THR A 45 12.74 14.49 7.90
N TYR A 46 13.78 13.81 7.44
CA TYR A 46 15.16 14.18 7.67
C TYR A 46 15.96 14.06 6.37
N ASP A 47 17.11 14.72 6.29
CA ASP A 47 18.00 14.61 5.14
C ASP A 47 19.11 13.62 5.47
N ARG A 48 19.33 12.62 4.61
CA ARG A 48 20.42 11.65 4.81
C ARG A 48 21.71 12.23 4.25
N GLU A 49 22.76 12.32 5.07
CA GLU A 49 24.04 12.93 4.69
C GLU A 49 24.82 12.06 3.69
N ASP A 50 24.69 10.73 3.78
CA ASP A 50 25.56 9.79 3.06
C ASP A 50 25.14 9.42 1.64
N GLU A 51 23.94 9.81 1.20
CA GLU A 51 23.41 9.41 -0.11
C GLU A 51 22.70 10.57 -0.81
N ASP A 52 23.52 11.46 -1.38
CA ASP A 52 23.07 12.57 -2.21
C ASP A 52 22.14 13.54 -1.45
N GLY A 53 22.19 13.62 -0.11
CA GLY A 53 21.39 14.57 0.69
C GLY A 53 19.86 14.35 0.62
N ALA A 54 19.39 13.16 0.24
CA ALA A 54 17.98 12.91 -0.06
C ALA A 54 17.08 13.11 1.17
N THR A 55 15.94 13.79 0.98
CA THR A 55 14.94 13.92 2.05
C THR A 55 14.19 12.59 2.20
N MET A 56 14.41 11.96 3.35
CA MET A 56 13.74 10.75 3.81
C MET A 56 12.41 11.10 4.45
N TYR A 57 11.41 10.25 4.23
CA TYR A 57 10.11 10.31 4.88
C TYR A 57 9.96 9.06 5.73
N VAL A 58 9.71 9.24 7.03
CA VAL A 58 9.49 8.15 7.98
C VAL A 58 7.99 7.92 8.11
N LEU A 59 7.55 6.72 7.78
CA LEU A 59 6.17 6.27 7.85
C LEU A 59 5.99 5.38 9.08
N ASP A 60 5.17 5.84 10.01
CA ASP A 60 4.70 5.07 11.15
C ASP A 60 3.54 4.19 10.70
N VAL A 61 3.70 2.88 10.87
CA VAL A 61 2.69 1.89 10.49
C VAL A 61 1.97 1.41 11.74
N TYR A 62 0.65 1.61 11.77
CA TYR A 62 -0.20 1.20 12.87
C TYR A 62 -0.93 -0.06 12.50
N LEU A 63 -0.74 -1.13 13.28
CA LEU A 63 -1.46 -2.38 13.10
C LEU A 63 -2.73 -2.39 13.96
N GLN A 64 -3.80 -2.97 13.41
CA GLN A 64 -5.02 -3.30 14.12
C GLN A 64 -5.05 -4.81 14.29
N TYR A 65 -4.63 -5.25 15.48
CA TYR A 65 -4.94 -6.60 15.94
C TYR A 65 -6.45 -6.64 16.22
N VAL A 66 -7.15 -7.48 15.47
CA VAL A 66 -8.62 -7.60 15.56
C VAL A 66 -8.97 -7.94 17.01
N GLN A 67 -9.59 -7.01 17.74
CA GLN A 67 -10.22 -7.34 19.00
C GLN A 67 -11.31 -8.38 18.70
N ARG A 68 -11.05 -9.65 19.03
CA ARG A 68 -12.01 -10.76 18.94
C ARG A 68 -13.09 -10.66 20.04
N GLY A 69 -13.64 -9.47 20.25
CA GLY A 69 -14.67 -9.21 21.24
C GLY A 69 -15.81 -8.42 20.61
N LEU A 70 -17.05 -8.90 20.82
CA LEU A 70 -18.22 -8.05 20.63
C LEU A 70 -18.09 -6.84 21.57
N PRO A 71 -18.34 -5.60 21.10
CA PRO A 71 -18.31 -4.44 21.97
C PRO A 71 -19.50 -4.50 22.93
N THR A 72 -19.28 -5.01 24.14
CA THR A 72 -20.24 -5.07 25.24
C THR A 72 -20.38 -3.69 25.89
N THR A 73 -20.90 -2.69 25.18
CA THR A 73 -21.39 -1.47 25.84
C THR A 73 -22.73 -1.07 25.24
N PRO A 74 -23.85 -1.22 25.98
CA PRO A 74 -25.15 -0.75 25.53
C PRO A 74 -25.21 0.78 25.62
N GLY A 75 -25.85 1.42 24.63
CA GLY A 75 -26.41 2.76 24.79
C GLY A 75 -25.53 3.99 24.56
N LYS A 76 -24.56 3.98 23.62
CA LYS A 76 -23.85 5.22 23.20
C LYS A 76 -24.30 5.70 21.84
N THR A 77 -24.42 7.02 21.68
CA THR A 77 -24.73 7.64 20.39
C THR A 77 -23.60 7.36 19.38
N THR A 78 -23.92 7.38 18.08
CA THR A 78 -22.93 7.08 17.02
C THR A 78 -21.76 8.07 16.99
N SER A 79 -21.96 9.30 17.46
CA SER A 79 -20.94 10.36 17.54
C SER A 79 -19.94 10.12 18.68
N GLU A 80 -20.40 9.79 19.89
CA GLU A 80 -19.54 9.51 21.04
C GLU A 80 -18.68 8.26 20.82
N ARG A 81 -19.26 7.24 20.15
CA ARG A 81 -18.52 6.05 19.73
C ARG A 81 -17.42 6.39 18.73
N ARG A 82 -17.67 7.30 17.78
CA ARG A 82 -16.66 7.75 16.82
C ARG A 82 -15.55 8.53 17.50
N SER A 83 -15.88 9.43 18.42
CA SER A 83 -14.90 10.24 19.16
C SER A 83 -13.96 9.35 19.98
N ARG A 84 -14.49 8.39 20.75
CA ARG A 84 -13.67 7.41 21.50
C ARG A 84 -12.75 6.58 20.61
N LEU A 85 -13.29 6.03 19.53
CA LEU A 85 -12.48 5.26 18.56
C LEU A 85 -11.43 6.12 17.86
N GLN A 86 -11.62 7.43 17.79
CA GLN A 86 -10.65 8.36 17.22
C GLN A 86 -9.55 8.69 18.22
N GLN A 87 -9.91 8.84 19.51
CA GLN A 87 -8.97 9.02 20.61
C GLN A 87 -8.10 7.77 20.85
N GLU A 88 -8.71 6.58 20.88
CA GLU A 88 -7.98 5.30 20.98
C GLU A 88 -6.99 5.13 19.80
N LYS A 89 -7.34 5.63 18.60
CA LYS A 89 -6.44 5.64 17.44
C LYS A 89 -5.28 6.63 17.56
N GLU A 90 -5.46 7.72 18.29
CA GLU A 90 -4.43 8.74 18.53
C GLU A 90 -3.46 8.29 19.63
N GLU A 91 -3.93 7.51 20.61
CA GLU A 91 -3.14 6.92 21.70
C GLU A 91 -2.38 5.65 21.31
N THR A 92 -2.76 4.99 20.22
CA THR A 92 -2.05 3.78 19.74
C THR A 92 -0.63 4.12 19.32
N GLU A 93 0.37 3.43 19.85
CA GLU A 93 1.77 3.54 19.43
C GLU A 93 2.00 2.89 18.04
N PRO A 94 2.93 3.42 17.23
CA PRO A 94 3.29 2.77 15.97
C PRO A 94 4.00 1.45 16.24
N GLU A 95 3.63 0.39 15.51
CA GLU A 95 4.27 -0.92 15.69
C GLU A 95 5.69 -0.92 15.13
N TYR A 96 5.86 -0.33 13.96
CA TYR A 96 7.14 -0.20 13.29
C TYR A 96 7.16 1.02 12.38
N GLN A 97 8.37 1.41 11.98
CA GLN A 97 8.63 2.54 11.10
C GLN A 97 9.28 2.08 9.80
N VAL A 98 8.86 2.68 8.70
CA VAL A 98 9.43 2.42 7.38
C VAL A 98 9.92 3.72 6.79
N GLU A 99 11.13 3.72 6.24
CA GLU A 99 11.72 4.91 5.66
C GLU A 99 11.72 4.84 4.14
N HIS A 100 11.25 5.91 3.51
CA HIS A 100 11.22 5.99 2.05
C HIS A 100 11.63 7.36 1.55
N ARG A 101 12.39 7.37 0.45
CA ARG A 101 12.65 8.58 -0.33
C ARG A 101 11.41 8.96 -1.14
N TYR A 102 11.30 10.24 -1.51
CA TYR A 102 10.24 10.68 -2.42
C TYR A 102 10.21 9.91 -3.76
N SER A 103 11.38 9.46 -4.26
CA SER A 103 11.48 8.61 -5.44
C SER A 103 10.76 7.27 -5.28
N ALA A 104 10.87 6.63 -4.11
CA ALA A 104 10.22 5.35 -3.84
C ALA A 104 8.68 5.47 -3.91
N PHE A 105 8.10 6.56 -3.40
CA PHE A 105 6.66 6.83 -3.56
C PHE A 105 6.24 7.04 -5.02
N ARG A 106 7.12 7.65 -5.84
CA ARG A 106 6.86 7.81 -7.26
C ARG A 106 6.90 6.49 -7.99
N GLU A 107 7.85 5.64 -7.63
CA GLU A 107 7.98 4.30 -8.19
C GLU A 107 6.78 3.43 -7.79
N LEU A 108 6.35 3.49 -6.53
CA LEU A 108 5.11 2.89 -6.04
C LEU A 108 3.91 3.32 -6.91
N ARG A 109 3.71 4.63 -7.09
CA ARG A 109 2.66 5.18 -7.94
C ARG A 109 2.77 4.65 -9.37
N LYS A 110 3.96 4.68 -9.96
CA LYS A 110 4.21 4.24 -11.33
C LYS A 110 3.85 2.77 -11.53
N ARG A 111 4.28 1.88 -10.62
CA ARG A 111 3.98 0.44 -10.69
C ARG A 111 2.49 0.16 -10.55
N ILE A 112 1.80 0.82 -9.60
CA ILE A 112 0.35 0.68 -9.43
C ILE A 112 -0.39 1.19 -10.67
N THR A 113 -0.03 2.37 -11.19
CA THR A 113 -0.66 2.89 -12.41
C THR A 113 -0.43 1.95 -13.58
N ALA A 114 0.77 1.40 -13.75
CA ALA A 114 1.05 0.46 -14.84
C ALA A 114 0.15 -0.80 -14.82
N ILE A 115 -0.18 -1.30 -13.63
CA ILE A 115 -1.06 -2.47 -13.47
C ILE A 115 -2.52 -2.13 -13.75
N VAL A 116 -2.98 -0.98 -13.26
CA VAL A 116 -4.39 -0.63 -13.23
C VAL A 116 -4.84 0.12 -14.49
N HIS A 117 -3.91 0.76 -15.20
CA HIS A 117 -4.18 1.58 -16.37
C HIS A 117 -4.47 0.73 -17.62
N ASP A 118 -5.74 0.38 -17.76
CA ASP A 118 -6.30 -0.24 -18.96
C ASP A 118 -7.73 0.29 -19.12
N ARG A 119 -7.95 0.98 -20.24
CA ARG A 119 -9.19 1.71 -20.51
C ARG A 119 -10.39 0.78 -20.61
N GLU A 120 -10.23 -0.41 -21.15
CA GLU A 120 -11.33 -1.36 -21.33
C GLU A 120 -11.71 -1.96 -19.99
N HIS A 121 -10.73 -2.40 -19.21
CA HIS A 121 -10.96 -2.95 -17.88
C HIS A 121 -11.53 -1.93 -16.89
N MET A 122 -11.08 -0.68 -16.95
CA MET A 122 -11.53 0.38 -16.04
C MET A 122 -13.01 0.75 -16.22
N GLN A 123 -13.60 0.54 -17.40
CA GLN A 123 -15.01 0.85 -17.64
C GLN A 123 -15.95 -0.05 -16.84
N TRP A 124 -15.56 -1.30 -16.58
CA TRP A 124 -16.38 -2.27 -15.86
C TRP A 124 -15.86 -2.61 -14.46
N CYS A 125 -14.59 -2.35 -14.17
CA CYS A 125 -13.99 -2.63 -12.87
C CYS A 125 -13.98 -1.39 -11.95
N ALA A 126 -14.89 -1.39 -10.97
CA ALA A 126 -14.98 -0.34 -9.96
C ALA A 126 -13.68 -0.16 -9.15
N TYR A 127 -12.94 -1.26 -8.90
CA TYR A 127 -11.64 -1.20 -8.23
C TYR A 127 -10.62 -0.43 -9.06
N CYS A 128 -10.44 -0.82 -10.33
CA CYS A 128 -9.43 -0.21 -11.20
C CYS A 128 -9.75 1.26 -11.51
N SER A 129 -11.03 1.58 -11.72
CA SER A 129 -11.47 2.98 -11.85
C SER A 129 -11.06 3.81 -10.63
N ARG A 130 -11.35 3.31 -9.42
CA ARG A 130 -11.01 3.99 -8.16
C ARG A 130 -9.51 4.13 -7.94
N VAL A 131 -8.72 3.07 -8.14
CA VAL A 131 -7.26 3.12 -7.94
C VAL A 131 -6.60 4.02 -8.98
N THR A 132 -7.07 4.02 -10.23
CA THR A 132 -6.59 4.99 -11.21
C THR A 132 -6.98 6.41 -10.80
N TRP A 133 -8.16 6.66 -10.26
CA TRP A 133 -8.51 7.99 -9.73
C TRP A 133 -7.54 8.46 -8.63
N ILE A 134 -7.26 7.59 -7.65
CA ILE A 134 -6.29 7.88 -6.57
C ILE A 134 -4.90 8.18 -7.14
N THR A 135 -4.46 7.41 -8.15
CA THR A 135 -3.14 7.59 -8.75
C THR A 135 -3.06 8.72 -9.77
N SER A 136 -4.16 9.19 -10.34
CA SER A 136 -4.17 10.21 -11.40
C SER A 136 -4.64 11.60 -10.93
N VAL A 137 -5.71 11.66 -10.14
CA VAL A 137 -6.42 12.90 -9.81
C VAL A 137 -6.17 13.37 -8.37
N GLU A 138 -5.85 12.46 -7.45
CA GLU A 138 -5.61 12.81 -6.04
C GLU A 138 -4.19 13.33 -5.79
N GLY A 139 -3.83 14.37 -6.54
CA GLY A 139 -2.80 15.37 -6.22
C GLY A 139 -1.49 14.85 -5.64
N PHE A 140 -0.90 13.78 -6.19
CA PHE A 140 0.45 13.33 -5.82
C PHE A 140 1.41 14.53 -5.87
N PRO A 141 2.31 14.71 -4.88
CA PRO A 141 3.10 15.92 -4.81
C PRO A 141 3.93 16.13 -6.07
N SER A 142 4.14 17.38 -6.50
CA SER A 142 4.93 17.72 -7.68
C SER A 142 6.44 17.56 -7.44
N ARG A 143 7.20 17.37 -8.54
CA ARG A 143 8.66 17.18 -8.54
C ARG A 143 9.46 18.46 -8.30
N PHE A 144 8.85 19.56 -7.83
CA PHE A 144 9.58 20.82 -7.67
C PHE A 144 10.86 20.62 -6.86
N PRO A 145 12.00 21.14 -7.30
CA PRO A 145 13.25 20.92 -6.59
C PRO A 145 13.12 21.48 -5.17
N ASN A 146 13.36 20.63 -4.18
CA ASN A 146 13.42 21.05 -2.77
C ASN A 146 14.82 21.57 -2.40
N ARG A 147 15.71 21.73 -3.39
CA ARG A 147 17.10 22.11 -3.23
C ARG A 147 17.43 23.30 -4.12
N GLY A 148 18.32 24.14 -3.60
CA GLY A 148 18.73 25.41 -4.19
C GLY A 148 18.71 26.53 -3.15
N ARG A 149 19.62 27.51 -3.27
CA ARG A 149 19.72 28.63 -2.32
C ARG A 149 18.37 29.30 -2.10
N TRP A 150 17.65 29.57 -3.19
CA TRP A 150 16.33 30.19 -3.16
C TRP A 150 15.30 29.40 -2.35
N ALA A 151 15.31 28.06 -2.39
CA ALA A 151 14.35 27.24 -1.64
C ALA A 151 14.59 27.27 -0.12
N VAL A 152 15.85 27.43 0.29
CA VAL A 152 16.26 27.47 1.71
C VAL A 152 16.01 28.85 2.31
N TYR A 153 16.45 29.92 1.64
CA TYR A 153 16.37 31.30 2.16
C TYR A 153 14.96 31.83 2.35
N THR A 154 14.02 31.33 1.55
CA THR A 154 12.64 31.83 1.53
C THR A 154 11.69 30.98 2.37
N GLY A 155 12.17 29.90 3.00
CA GLY A 155 11.34 28.95 3.74
C GLY A 155 10.48 28.02 2.86
N TRP A 156 10.56 28.15 1.53
CA TRP A 156 9.80 27.35 0.57
C TRP A 156 10.09 25.86 0.70
N ARG A 157 11.33 25.49 1.03
CA ARG A 157 11.70 24.11 1.31
C ARG A 157 10.84 23.49 2.41
N ARG A 158 10.64 24.20 3.53
CA ARG A 158 9.84 23.71 4.66
C ARG A 158 8.37 23.57 4.27
N LEU A 159 7.82 24.54 3.55
CA LEU A 159 6.46 24.48 3.02
C LEU A 159 6.27 23.29 2.05
N LEU A 160 7.21 23.10 1.13
CA LEU A 160 7.19 21.99 0.18
C LEU A 160 7.27 20.63 0.88
N ILE A 161 8.14 20.48 1.86
CA ILE A 161 8.26 19.24 2.66
C ILE A 161 6.95 18.98 3.40
N HIS A 162 6.35 19.99 4.03
CA HIS A 162 5.08 19.86 4.75
C HIS A 162 3.91 19.49 3.83
N MET A 163 3.81 20.15 2.67
CA MET A 163 2.79 19.85 1.66
C MET A 163 2.98 18.44 1.09
N ARG A 164 4.24 18.03 0.82
CA ARG A 164 4.57 16.67 0.39
C ARG A 164 4.19 15.64 1.42
N LYS A 165 4.58 15.85 2.68
CA LYS A 165 4.26 14.99 3.82
C LYS A 165 2.76 14.69 3.86
N ARG A 166 1.92 15.73 3.87
CA ARG A 166 0.44 15.60 3.89
C ARG A 166 -0.11 14.86 2.67
N LYS A 167 0.42 15.14 1.47
CA LYS A 167 -0.06 14.52 0.23
C LYS A 167 0.35 13.05 0.12
N LEU A 168 1.58 12.71 0.49
CA LEU A 168 2.07 11.33 0.52
C LEU A 168 1.31 10.49 1.54
N GLU A 169 1.07 11.03 2.74
CA GLU A 169 0.28 10.36 3.76
C GLU A 169 -1.14 10.05 3.29
N ARG A 170 -1.83 11.02 2.67
CA ARG A 170 -3.17 10.81 2.10
C ARG A 170 -3.15 9.75 1.01
N PHE A 171 -2.20 9.85 0.07
CA PHE A 171 -2.05 8.92 -1.04
C PHE A 171 -1.90 7.46 -0.56
N VAL A 172 -0.97 7.22 0.38
CA VAL A 172 -0.75 5.87 0.93
C VAL A 172 -2.00 5.36 1.65
N ASN A 173 -2.64 6.20 2.48
CA ASN A 173 -3.86 5.80 3.19
C ASN A 173 -5.04 5.54 2.25
N GLN A 174 -5.14 6.23 1.12
CA GLN A 174 -6.20 6.01 0.13
C GLN A 174 -6.00 4.70 -0.62
N ILE A 175 -4.78 4.40 -1.04
CA ILE A 175 -4.45 3.12 -1.65
C ILE A 175 -4.64 1.99 -0.63
N LEU A 176 -4.21 2.16 0.62
CA LEU A 176 -4.42 1.20 1.69
C LEU A 176 -5.91 0.91 1.89
N ARG A 177 -6.76 1.95 1.95
CA ARG A 177 -8.21 1.77 2.02
C ARG A 177 -8.76 0.99 0.82
N ALA A 178 -8.30 1.28 -0.39
CA ALA A 178 -8.71 0.56 -1.59
C ALA A 178 -8.24 -0.91 -1.58
N ALA A 179 -7.03 -1.19 -1.09
CA ALA A 179 -6.46 -2.53 -0.97
C ALA A 179 -7.09 -3.38 0.15
N LYS A 180 -7.70 -2.74 1.16
CA LYS A 180 -8.43 -3.42 2.24
C LYS A 180 -9.92 -3.63 1.96
N ASP A 181 -10.46 -2.98 0.93
CA ASP A 181 -11.89 -3.01 0.66
C ASP A 181 -12.33 -4.38 0.11
N LEU A 182 -12.91 -5.18 1.01
CA LEU A 182 -13.34 -6.56 0.74
C LEU A 182 -14.50 -6.65 -0.26
N SER A 183 -15.20 -5.53 -0.55
CA SER A 183 -16.25 -5.50 -1.56
C SER A 183 -15.72 -5.93 -2.93
N TYR A 184 -14.46 -5.58 -3.25
CA TYR A 184 -13.80 -5.94 -4.50
C TYR A 184 -13.35 -7.41 -4.56
N ARG A 185 -13.35 -8.15 -3.44
CA ARG A 185 -13.04 -9.60 -3.40
C ARG A 185 -14.27 -10.49 -3.52
N ARG A 186 -15.44 -10.00 -3.13
CA ARG A 186 -16.69 -10.80 -3.06
C ARG A 186 -17.67 -10.54 -4.20
N GLY A 187 -17.48 -9.48 -5.00
CA GLY A 187 -18.28 -9.19 -6.19
C GLY A 187 -17.90 -10.05 -7.40
N GLY A 188 -18.84 -10.24 -8.33
CA GLY A 188 -18.69 -11.04 -9.54
C GLY A 188 -17.53 -10.56 -10.41
N GLY A 189 -16.44 -11.35 -10.43
CA GLY A 189 -15.19 -11.06 -11.12
C GLY A 189 -14.11 -10.58 -10.16
N GLN A 190 -13.35 -11.52 -9.57
CA GLN A 190 -12.15 -11.19 -8.81
C GLN A 190 -11.18 -10.43 -9.72
N CYS A 191 -10.98 -9.14 -9.47
CA CYS A 191 -10.00 -8.36 -10.22
C CYS A 191 -8.60 -8.84 -9.82
N GLN A 192 -7.90 -9.56 -10.70
CA GLN A 192 -6.55 -10.06 -10.40
C GLN A 192 -5.57 -8.91 -10.03
N ARG A 193 -5.78 -7.72 -10.61
CA ARG A 193 -4.99 -6.52 -10.33
C ARG A 193 -5.09 -6.05 -8.89
N PHE A 194 -6.22 -6.31 -8.22
CA PHE A 194 -6.36 -6.03 -6.79
C PHE A 194 -5.29 -6.75 -5.98
N ILE A 195 -4.99 -8.00 -6.34
CA ILE A 195 -4.00 -8.81 -5.64
C ILE A 195 -2.61 -8.22 -5.85
N GLU A 196 -2.26 -7.88 -7.09
CA GLU A 196 -0.95 -7.31 -7.43
C GLU A 196 -0.71 -5.96 -6.75
N VAL A 197 -1.71 -5.08 -6.75
CA VAL A 197 -1.63 -3.79 -6.04
C VAL A 197 -1.49 -3.99 -4.53
N SER A 198 -2.20 -4.98 -3.97
CA SER A 198 -2.06 -5.35 -2.55
C SER A 198 -0.66 -5.87 -2.26
N GLN A 199 -0.07 -6.70 -3.12
CA GLN A 199 1.30 -7.17 -2.94
C GLN A 199 2.30 -6.02 -2.96
N ILE A 200 2.22 -5.14 -3.96
CA ILE A 200 3.09 -3.98 -4.10
C ILE A 200 3.02 -3.08 -2.87
N LEU A 201 1.80 -2.78 -2.40
CA LEU A 201 1.62 -1.96 -1.21
C LEU A 201 2.16 -2.65 0.03
N ASN A 202 1.96 -3.96 0.16
CA ASN A 202 2.49 -4.73 1.28
C ASN A 202 4.02 -4.66 1.29
N THR A 203 4.69 -4.92 0.17
CA THR A 203 6.16 -4.83 0.09
C THR A 203 6.67 -3.42 0.39
N PHE A 204 5.95 -2.38 -0.04
CA PHE A 204 6.30 -1.00 0.28
C PHE A 204 6.15 -0.67 1.78
N LEU A 205 5.14 -1.24 2.44
CA LEU A 205 4.89 -1.04 3.86
C LEU A 205 5.54 -2.09 4.76
N MET A 206 6.16 -3.13 4.22
CA MET A 206 6.83 -4.15 5.02
C MET A 206 8.05 -3.58 5.73
N ASP A 207 8.22 -4.06 6.95
CA ASP A 207 9.39 -3.85 7.79
C ASP A 207 10.67 -4.10 6.98
N PRO A 208 11.63 -3.15 6.94
CA PRO A 208 12.90 -3.32 6.24
C PRO A 208 13.65 -4.61 6.63
N ASP A 209 13.56 -5.07 7.88
CA ASP A 209 14.28 -6.28 8.35
C ASP A 209 13.64 -7.58 7.83
N LEU A 210 12.39 -7.51 7.36
CA LEU A 210 11.63 -8.64 6.81
C LEU A 210 11.52 -8.58 5.28
N ARG A 211 12.20 -7.62 4.62
CA ARG A 211 12.19 -7.54 3.17
C ARG A 211 13.15 -8.58 2.58
N PRO A 212 12.72 -9.36 1.58
CA PRO A 212 13.64 -10.23 0.86
C PRO A 212 14.73 -9.38 0.18
N GLU A 213 15.98 -9.82 0.32
CA GLU A 213 17.16 -9.15 -0.26
C GLU A 213 16.94 -8.91 -1.77
N GLY A 214 17.09 -7.66 -2.21
CA GLY A 214 16.89 -7.23 -3.60
C GLY A 214 15.60 -6.46 -3.89
N CYS A 215 14.67 -6.31 -2.93
CA CYS A 215 13.52 -5.39 -3.07
C CYS A 215 13.90 -3.93 -2.81
N VAL A 216 14.53 -3.28 -3.79
CA VAL A 216 14.89 -1.84 -3.73
C VAL A 216 13.81 -0.99 -4.41
N TRP A 217 13.39 0.10 -3.75
CA TRP A 217 12.34 1.04 -4.18
C TRP A 217 12.88 2.44 -4.42
#